data_AF-A0A3B9FYE7-F1
#
_entry.id   AF-A0A3B9FYE7-F1
#
_cell.length_a   1.000
_cell.length_b   1.000
_cell.length_c   1.000
_cell.angle_alpha   90.00
_cell.angle_beta   90.00
_cell.angle_gamma   90.00
#
_symmetry.space_group_name_H-M   'P 1'
#
loop_
_entity.id
_entity.type
_entity.pdbx_description
1 polymer ?
#
loop_
_entity_poly.entity_id
_entity_poly.type
_entity_poly.pdbx_seq_one_letter_code
_entity_poly.pdbx_strand_id
1 'polypeptide(L)'
;LNCPEGFDGLCAWYISQMTGLPFEPSDNKFQALTSKSAYVHVHGALKALACDLMKMANDIRWLASGPRCGIGEIHIPENEPGSSIMPGKVNPTQCEAITMIAVQVMGNDAAVSFGASQGNFQLNVFMPVLAYNMMQSVRLLSDGIRSFAANCVSGIRPDIERMQENLNRSLMLVTCLSPAIGYENAAKAAHKAYEEHLTLKQAVVSLGLMSEEEYDREVDPVKMV
;
A
#
# COMPACT_ATOMS: atom_id res chain seq x y z
N LEU A 1 -15.22 13.04 43.96
CA LEU A 1 -15.52 14.36 44.57
C LEU A 1 -16.54 15.06 43.67
N ASN A 2 -17.53 15.75 44.24
CA ASN A 2 -18.54 16.53 43.49
C ASN A 2 -19.33 15.74 42.43
N CYS A 3 -19.40 14.41 42.58
CA CYS A 3 -20.04 13.51 41.64
C CYS A 3 -20.79 12.44 42.45
N PRO A 4 -22.11 12.26 42.26
CA PRO A 4 -22.88 11.22 42.97
C PRO A 4 -22.37 9.82 42.67
N GLU A 5 -22.63 8.89 43.58
CA GLU A 5 -22.35 7.47 43.36
C GLU A 5 -23.14 6.94 42.15
N GLY A 6 -22.48 6.13 41.30
CA GLY A 6 -23.07 5.54 40.09
C GLY A 6 -23.21 6.49 38.88
N PHE A 7 -22.82 7.75 39.01
CA PHE A 7 -22.97 8.74 37.93
C PHE A 7 -22.19 8.38 36.66
N ASP A 8 -20.97 7.85 36.78
CA ASP A 8 -20.13 7.51 35.63
C ASP A 8 -20.71 6.35 34.81
N GLY A 9 -21.24 5.32 35.46
CA GLY A 9 -21.98 4.23 34.82
C GLY A 9 -23.25 4.74 34.11
N LEU A 10 -24.00 5.63 34.75
CA LEU A 10 -25.20 6.21 34.15
C LEU A 10 -24.87 7.09 32.93
N CYS A 11 -23.81 7.89 33.01
CA CYS A 11 -23.32 8.68 31.87
C CYS A 11 -22.90 7.78 30.71
N ALA A 12 -22.08 6.75 30.97
CA ALA A 12 -21.64 5.81 29.94
C ALA A 12 -22.83 5.10 29.28
N TRP A 13 -23.86 4.73 30.06
CA TRP A 13 -25.10 4.15 29.54
C TRP A 13 -25.84 5.12 28.59
N TYR A 14 -26.08 6.36 29.02
CA TYR A 14 -26.75 7.35 28.16
C TYR A 14 -25.95 7.65 26.88
N ILE A 15 -24.62 7.78 26.97
CA ILE A 15 -23.75 7.96 25.80
C ILE A 15 -23.88 6.75 24.85
N SER A 16 -23.91 5.54 25.40
CA SER A 16 -24.10 4.33 24.60
C SER A 16 -25.44 4.31 23.88
N GLN A 17 -26.52 4.73 24.55
CA GLN A 17 -27.85 4.84 23.93
C GLN A 17 -27.87 5.89 22.81
N MET A 18 -27.21 7.04 23.02
CA MET A 18 -27.18 8.13 22.03
C MET A 18 -26.35 7.80 20.79
N THR A 19 -25.28 7.02 20.95
CA THR A 19 -24.31 6.74 19.88
C THR A 19 -24.50 5.37 19.23
N GLY A 20 -25.18 4.44 19.90
CA GLY A 20 -25.27 3.04 19.49
C GLY A 20 -23.97 2.24 19.69
N LEU A 21 -22.97 2.82 20.38
CA LEU A 21 -21.67 2.18 20.64
C LEU A 21 -21.53 1.83 22.13
N PRO A 22 -20.83 0.74 22.49
CA PRO A 22 -20.68 0.33 23.88
C PRO A 22 -19.64 1.19 24.61
N PHE A 23 -20.09 2.22 25.32
CA PHE A 23 -19.25 3.02 26.21
C PHE A 23 -19.34 2.50 27.64
N GLU A 24 -18.18 2.46 28.30
CA GLU A 24 -18.05 2.06 29.70
C GLU A 24 -17.15 3.05 30.47
N PRO A 25 -17.36 3.21 31.79
CA PRO A 25 -16.45 4.02 32.60
C PRO A 25 -15.09 3.35 32.73
N SER A 26 -14.00 4.11 32.66
CA SER A 26 -12.66 3.56 32.90
C SER A 26 -12.50 3.04 34.33
N ASP A 27 -11.91 1.85 34.48
CA ASP A 27 -11.58 1.25 35.79
C ASP A 27 -10.65 2.13 36.65
N ASN A 28 -9.83 2.97 36.00
CA ASN A 28 -8.90 3.87 36.68
C ASN A 28 -8.99 5.30 36.12
N LYS A 29 -9.78 6.13 36.81
CA LYS A 29 -10.01 7.53 36.41
C LYS A 29 -8.73 8.39 36.47
N PHE A 30 -7.77 8.08 37.35
CA PHE A 30 -6.49 8.81 37.38
C PHE A 30 -5.68 8.53 36.12
N GLN A 31 -5.58 7.26 35.72
CA GLN A 31 -4.92 6.86 34.49
C GLN A 31 -5.60 7.50 33.27
N ALA A 32 -6.94 7.48 33.21
CA ALA A 32 -7.70 8.09 32.11
C ALA A 32 -7.49 9.61 31.97
N LEU A 33 -7.26 10.32 33.09
CA LEU A 33 -6.98 11.76 33.07
C LEU A 33 -5.52 12.07 32.70
N THR A 34 -4.56 11.34 33.28
CA THR A 34 -3.13 11.63 33.10
C THR A 34 -2.50 11.00 31.86
N SER A 35 -2.82 9.73 31.57
CA SER A 35 -2.25 9.03 30.42
C SER A 35 -3.14 9.19 29.19
N LYS A 36 -2.54 9.11 28.00
CA LYS A 36 -3.25 9.12 26.71
C LYS A 36 -2.74 8.00 25.80
N SER A 37 -2.34 6.86 26.37
CA SER A 37 -1.85 5.69 25.63
C SER A 37 -2.87 5.17 24.60
N ALA A 38 -4.17 5.26 24.87
CA ALA A 38 -5.21 4.89 23.92
C ALA A 38 -5.14 5.72 22.62
N TYR A 39 -4.85 7.02 22.71
CA TYR A 39 -4.64 7.87 21.52
C TYR A 39 -3.42 7.41 20.72
N VAL A 40 -2.31 7.11 21.39
CA VAL A 40 -1.09 6.61 20.74
C VAL A 40 -1.34 5.27 20.06
N HIS A 41 -2.03 4.35 20.74
CA HIS A 41 -2.34 3.02 20.19
C HIS A 41 -3.20 3.12 18.93
N VAL A 42 -4.32 3.85 19.00
CA VAL A 42 -5.24 4.03 17.87
C VAL A 42 -4.54 4.75 16.73
N HIS A 43 -3.79 5.82 17.01
CA HIS A 43 -3.09 6.56 15.95
C HIS A 43 -1.95 5.73 15.33
N GLY A 44 -1.29 4.88 16.11
CA GLY A 44 -0.31 3.92 15.60
C GLY A 44 -0.92 2.94 14.58
N ALA A 45 -2.17 2.51 14.78
CA ALA A 45 -2.90 1.72 13.80
C ALA A 45 -3.25 2.53 12.53
N LEU A 46 -3.63 3.80 12.68
CA LEU A 46 -3.83 4.70 11.53
C LEU A 46 -2.54 4.92 10.72
N LYS A 47 -1.39 5.03 11.41
CA LYS A 47 -0.08 5.10 10.76
C LYS A 47 0.23 3.81 10.00
N ALA A 48 -0.04 2.63 10.57
CA ALA A 48 0.16 1.37 9.87
C ALA A 48 -0.66 1.32 8.57
N LEU A 49 -1.95 1.70 8.63
CA LEU A 49 -2.80 1.84 7.45
C LEU A 49 -2.21 2.84 6.43
N ALA A 50 -1.69 3.98 6.89
CA ALA A 50 -1.03 4.94 6.01
C ALA A 50 0.22 4.37 5.32
N CYS A 51 1.04 3.56 6.01
CA CYS A 51 2.17 2.85 5.41
C CYS A 51 1.72 1.89 4.30
N ASP A 52 0.68 1.11 4.55
CA ASP A 52 0.15 0.15 3.57
C ASP A 52 -0.40 0.87 2.34
N LEU A 53 -1.14 1.95 2.54
CA LEU A 53 -1.65 2.81 1.46
C LEU A 53 -0.53 3.47 0.66
N MET A 54 0.53 3.95 1.33
CA MET A 54 1.71 4.49 0.68
C MET A 54 2.33 3.45 -0.27
N LYS A 55 2.51 2.21 0.20
CA LYS A 55 3.05 1.12 -0.64
C LYS A 55 2.12 0.83 -1.82
N MET A 56 0.83 0.62 -1.57
CA MET A 56 -0.14 0.31 -2.63
C MET A 56 -0.21 1.40 -3.71
N ALA A 57 -0.28 2.67 -3.31
CA ALA A 57 -0.29 3.79 -4.25
C ALA A 57 1.01 3.90 -5.05
N ASN A 58 2.15 3.61 -4.43
CA ASN A 58 3.45 3.56 -5.11
C ASN A 58 3.50 2.46 -6.17
N ASP A 59 3.06 1.25 -5.84
CA ASP A 59 3.06 0.14 -6.80
C ASP A 59 2.17 0.47 -8.00
N ILE A 60 0.95 0.95 -7.75
CA ILE A 60 0.00 1.28 -8.83
C ILE A 60 0.58 2.36 -9.75
N ARG A 61 1.14 3.45 -9.21
CA ARG A 61 1.71 4.51 -10.06
C ARG A 61 2.95 4.07 -10.85
N TRP A 62 3.74 3.15 -10.30
CA TRP A 62 4.90 2.60 -11.00
C TRP A 62 4.49 1.61 -12.09
N LEU A 63 3.57 0.69 -11.79
CA LEU A 63 3.02 -0.24 -12.79
C LEU A 63 2.33 0.51 -13.94
N ALA A 64 1.71 1.65 -13.66
CA ALA A 64 1.07 2.50 -14.66
C ALA A 64 2.02 3.50 -15.37
N SER A 65 3.30 3.54 -15.00
CA SER A 65 4.25 4.50 -15.58
C SER A 65 4.47 4.24 -17.08
N GLY A 66 4.41 5.29 -17.90
CA GLY A 66 4.44 5.12 -19.36
C GLY A 66 4.10 6.42 -20.13
N PRO A 67 3.65 6.32 -21.39
CA PRO A 67 3.23 5.09 -22.08
C PRO A 67 4.36 4.31 -22.77
N ARG A 68 5.57 4.88 -22.91
CA ARG A 68 6.67 4.24 -23.66
C ARG A 68 7.98 4.05 -22.88
N CYS A 69 8.19 4.82 -21.83
CA CYS A 69 9.46 4.88 -21.10
C CYS A 69 9.32 4.47 -19.62
N GLY A 70 8.38 3.58 -19.31
CA GLY A 70 8.10 3.09 -17.96
C GLY A 70 7.80 1.59 -17.96
N ILE A 71 7.13 1.11 -16.92
CA ILE A 71 6.75 -0.31 -16.77
C ILE A 71 5.52 -0.63 -17.65
N GLY A 72 4.47 0.18 -17.51
CA GLY A 72 3.29 0.15 -18.38
C GLY A 72 2.41 -1.10 -18.29
N GLU A 73 2.48 -1.87 -17.20
CA GLU A 73 1.74 -3.14 -17.08
C GLU A 73 0.25 -2.94 -16.78
N ILE A 74 -0.14 -1.78 -16.27
CA ILE A 74 -1.56 -1.47 -16.02
C ILE A 74 -1.92 -0.09 -16.59
N HIS A 75 -3.20 0.06 -16.91
CA HIS A 75 -3.83 1.35 -17.18
C HIS A 75 -4.62 1.79 -15.96
N ILE A 76 -4.55 3.09 -15.67
CA ILE A 76 -5.35 3.77 -14.65
C ILE A 76 -6.29 4.78 -15.33
N PRO A 77 -7.43 5.12 -14.70
CA PRO A 77 -8.35 6.13 -15.23
C PRO A 77 -7.71 7.50 -15.43
N GLU A 78 -8.08 8.18 -16.51
CA GLU A 78 -7.77 9.58 -16.77
C GLU A 78 -8.89 10.45 -16.19
N ASN A 79 -8.64 11.11 -15.06
CA ASN A 79 -9.65 11.93 -14.37
C ASN A 79 -9.52 13.43 -14.71
N GLU A 80 -8.28 13.89 -14.88
CA GLU A 80 -7.97 15.27 -15.21
C GLU A 80 -7.83 15.43 -16.73
N PRO A 81 -8.16 16.62 -17.29
CA PRO A 81 -8.01 16.84 -18.72
C PRO A 81 -6.56 16.64 -19.17
N GLY A 82 -6.31 15.59 -19.96
CA GLY A 82 -5.06 15.41 -20.67
C GLY A 82 -4.79 16.56 -21.63
N SER A 83 -3.51 16.86 -21.88
CA SER A 83 -3.16 17.79 -22.96
C SER A 83 -3.36 17.11 -24.30
N SER A 84 -4.10 17.73 -25.21
CA SER A 84 -4.33 17.20 -26.57
C SER A 84 -3.03 16.98 -27.37
N ILE A 85 -1.92 17.60 -26.95
CA ILE A 85 -0.58 17.40 -27.54
C ILE A 85 0.16 16.16 -26.97
N MET A 86 -0.31 15.57 -25.87
CA MET A 86 0.32 14.45 -25.16
C MET A 86 -0.62 13.24 -25.04
N PRO A 87 -0.98 12.57 -26.14
CA PRO A 87 -1.91 11.44 -26.12
C PRO A 87 -1.38 10.28 -25.28
N GLY A 88 -2.25 9.67 -24.47
CA GLY A 88 -1.94 8.53 -23.61
C GLY A 88 -1.13 8.86 -22.35
N LYS A 89 -0.82 10.14 -22.10
CA LYS A 89 -0.21 10.58 -20.84
C LYS A 89 -1.28 10.72 -19.77
N VAL A 90 -1.26 9.82 -18.78
CA VAL A 90 -2.11 9.89 -17.59
C VAL A 90 -1.23 10.08 -16.36
N ASN A 91 -1.47 11.15 -15.60
CA ASN A 91 -0.80 11.34 -14.32
C ASN A 91 -1.56 10.57 -13.22
N PRO A 92 -0.88 9.86 -12.31
CA PRO A 92 -1.51 9.08 -11.25
C PRO A 92 -1.92 9.96 -10.05
N THR A 93 -2.69 11.02 -10.28
CA THR A 93 -3.02 12.08 -9.30
C THR A 93 -3.65 11.55 -8.01
N GLN A 94 -4.48 10.50 -8.11
CA GLN A 94 -5.08 9.86 -6.95
C GLN A 94 -4.03 9.09 -6.12
N CYS A 95 -3.03 8.48 -6.76
CA CYS A 95 -1.90 7.87 -6.05
C CYS A 95 -1.07 8.96 -5.35
N GLU A 96 -0.80 10.08 -6.04
CA GLU A 96 -0.08 11.23 -5.48
C GLU A 96 -0.77 11.75 -4.22
N ALA A 97 -2.09 11.96 -4.27
CA ALA A 97 -2.89 12.38 -3.13
C ALA A 97 -2.79 11.41 -1.94
N ILE A 98 -2.92 10.10 -2.18
CA ILE A 98 -2.77 9.08 -1.13
C ILE A 98 -1.38 9.12 -0.51
N THR A 99 -0.32 9.24 -1.31
CA THR A 99 1.05 9.31 -0.77
C THR A 99 1.26 10.57 0.08
N MET A 100 0.69 11.72 -0.29
CA MET A 100 0.73 12.94 0.53
C MET A 100 -0.05 12.78 1.84
N ILE A 101 -1.24 12.17 1.80
CA ILE A 101 -2.05 11.87 2.98
C ILE A 101 -1.28 10.95 3.93
N ALA A 102 -0.64 9.91 3.41
CA ALA A 102 0.13 8.98 4.23
C ALA A 102 1.28 9.67 4.97
N VAL A 103 2.03 10.56 4.30
CA VAL A 103 3.07 11.38 4.96
C VAL A 103 2.47 12.26 6.06
N GLN A 104 1.34 12.92 5.79
CA GLN A 104 0.68 13.76 6.79
C GLN A 104 0.27 12.95 8.03
N VAL A 105 -0.30 11.76 7.85
CA VAL A 105 -0.67 10.87 8.96
C VAL A 105 0.57 10.43 9.76
N MET A 106 1.69 10.12 9.11
CA MET A 106 2.94 9.80 9.81
C MET A 106 3.45 10.98 10.65
N GLY A 107 3.34 12.21 10.13
CA GLY A 107 3.66 13.43 10.89
C GLY A 107 2.73 13.64 12.10
N ASN A 108 1.42 13.43 11.89
CA ASN A 108 0.42 13.51 12.96
C ASN A 108 0.67 12.47 14.06
N ASP A 109 1.14 11.26 13.70
CA ASP A 109 1.48 10.20 14.66
C ASP A 109 2.62 10.61 15.59
N ALA A 110 3.65 11.28 15.04
CA ALA A 110 4.72 11.83 15.85
C ALA A 110 4.19 12.87 16.84
N ALA A 111 3.34 13.81 16.38
CA ALA A 111 2.74 14.82 17.24
C ALA A 111 1.88 14.20 18.36
N VAL A 112 1.07 13.17 18.04
CA VAL A 112 0.25 12.44 19.01
C VAL A 112 1.14 11.72 20.03
N SER A 113 2.17 11.03 19.57
CA SER A 113 3.11 10.29 20.43
C SER A 113 3.83 11.21 21.40
N PHE A 114 4.34 12.35 20.91
CA PHE A 114 4.97 13.35 21.77
C PHE A 114 3.97 13.94 22.75
N GLY A 115 2.81 14.44 22.32
CA GLY A 115 1.83 15.05 23.21
C GLY A 115 1.33 14.10 24.31
N ALA A 116 1.16 12.82 23.99
CA ALA A 116 0.75 11.81 24.98
C ALA A 116 1.82 11.57 26.06
N SER A 117 3.11 11.70 25.73
CA SER A 117 4.22 11.54 26.67
C SER A 117 4.36 12.70 27.68
N GLN A 118 3.82 13.88 27.38
CA GLN A 118 4.03 15.11 28.16
C GLN A 118 3.00 15.33 29.28
N GLY A 119 2.35 14.27 29.77
CA GLY A 119 1.46 14.37 30.94
C GLY A 119 2.25 14.67 32.21
N ASN A 120 1.72 15.56 33.07
CA ASN A 120 2.33 15.86 34.35
C ASN A 120 1.33 15.60 35.48
N PHE A 121 1.72 14.73 36.41
CA PHE A 121 0.94 14.37 37.59
C PHE A 121 -0.48 13.87 37.25
N GLN A 122 -1.54 14.62 37.59
CA GLN A 122 -2.93 14.15 37.46
C GLN A 122 -3.57 14.44 36.09
N LEU A 123 -2.92 15.21 35.21
CA LEU A 123 -3.55 15.62 33.94
C LEU A 123 -2.54 15.76 32.81
N ASN A 124 -2.91 15.26 31.63
CA ASN A 124 -2.24 15.63 30.39
C ASN A 124 -3.01 16.78 29.73
N VAL A 125 -2.34 17.93 29.58
CA VAL A 125 -2.93 19.17 29.03
C VAL A 125 -2.74 19.32 27.51
N PHE A 126 -2.11 18.34 26.85
CA PHE A 126 -1.93 18.32 25.40
C PHE A 126 -3.16 17.74 24.66
N MET A 127 -4.28 17.48 25.36
CA MET A 127 -5.50 16.90 24.77
C MET A 127 -5.97 17.59 23.47
N PRO A 128 -5.96 18.93 23.33
CA PRO A 128 -6.39 19.57 22.08
C PRO A 128 -5.57 19.16 20.86
N VAL A 129 -4.24 19.10 20.98
CA VAL A 129 -3.37 18.71 19.85
C VAL A 129 -3.51 17.21 19.52
N LEU A 130 -3.74 16.36 20.53
CA LEU A 130 -4.01 14.93 20.32
C LEU A 130 -5.32 14.73 19.54
N ALA A 131 -6.40 15.38 19.99
CA ALA A 131 -7.71 15.29 19.35
C ALA A 131 -7.69 15.85 17.92
N TYR A 132 -7.03 16.99 17.71
CA TYR A 132 -6.90 17.60 16.38
C TYR A 132 -6.22 16.65 15.39
N ASN A 133 -5.04 16.13 15.75
CA ASN A 133 -4.28 15.24 14.86
C ASN A 133 -5.01 13.91 14.61
N MET A 134 -5.65 13.34 15.64
CA MET A 134 -6.50 12.15 15.49
C MET A 134 -7.61 12.37 14.47
N MET A 135 -8.40 13.44 14.65
CA MET A 135 -9.53 13.73 13.77
C MET A 135 -9.09 14.09 12.35
N GLN A 136 -7.98 14.83 12.20
CA GLN A 136 -7.43 15.15 10.89
C GLN A 136 -6.99 13.88 10.15
N SER A 137 -6.25 12.99 10.82
CA SER A 137 -5.81 11.72 10.22
C SER A 137 -6.97 10.85 9.78
N VAL A 138 -7.99 10.68 10.64
CA VAL A 138 -9.20 9.92 10.31
C VAL A 138 -9.92 10.52 9.11
N ARG A 139 -10.07 11.85 9.06
CA ARG A 139 -10.74 12.54 7.95
C ARG A 139 -9.97 12.38 6.63
N LEU A 140 -8.66 12.65 6.63
CA LEU A 140 -7.82 12.56 5.44
C LEU A 140 -7.78 11.14 4.88
N LEU A 141 -7.58 10.14 5.74
CA LEU A 141 -7.61 8.73 5.31
C LEU A 141 -8.98 8.36 4.75
N SER A 142 -10.06 8.71 5.44
CA SER A 142 -11.42 8.36 4.98
C SER A 142 -11.75 8.97 3.62
N ASP A 143 -11.51 10.26 3.44
CA ASP A 143 -11.80 10.97 2.20
C ASP A 143 -10.87 10.51 1.08
N GLY A 144 -9.56 10.37 1.39
CA GLY A 144 -8.55 9.91 0.44
C GLY A 144 -8.82 8.50 -0.08
N ILE A 145 -9.07 7.53 0.81
CA ILE A 145 -9.36 6.13 0.44
C ILE A 145 -10.60 6.05 -0.44
N ARG A 146 -11.67 6.79 -0.10
CA ARG A 146 -12.90 6.82 -0.91
C ARG A 146 -12.64 7.38 -2.30
N SER A 147 -11.90 8.49 -2.40
CA SER A 147 -11.54 9.10 -3.69
C SER A 147 -10.66 8.16 -4.51
N PHE A 148 -9.63 7.57 -3.90
CA PHE A 148 -8.72 6.65 -4.57
C PHE A 148 -9.43 5.40 -5.09
N ALA A 149 -10.34 4.83 -4.28
CA ALA A 149 -11.15 3.69 -4.67
C ALA A 149 -12.05 4.01 -5.87
N ALA A 150 -12.75 5.15 -5.82
CA ALA A 150 -13.71 5.53 -6.85
C ALA A 150 -13.04 5.96 -8.16
N ASN A 151 -11.96 6.74 -8.07
CA ASN A 151 -11.36 7.45 -9.20
C ASN A 151 -10.07 6.80 -9.73
N CYS A 152 -9.57 5.74 -9.10
CA CYS A 152 -8.38 5.04 -9.58
C CYS A 152 -8.58 3.53 -9.55
N VAL A 153 -8.74 2.94 -8.37
CA VAL A 153 -8.72 1.47 -8.19
C VAL A 153 -9.84 0.78 -8.98
N SER A 154 -11.05 1.33 -8.95
CA SER A 154 -12.23 0.77 -9.65
C SER A 154 -12.03 0.61 -11.17
N GLY A 155 -11.16 1.42 -11.77
CA GLY A 155 -10.95 1.50 -13.21
C GLY A 155 -9.61 0.93 -13.68
N ILE A 156 -8.83 0.30 -12.80
CA ILE A 156 -7.58 -0.36 -13.20
C ILE A 156 -7.88 -1.45 -14.24
N ARG A 157 -7.05 -1.51 -15.29
CA ARG A 157 -7.08 -2.55 -16.32
C ARG A 157 -5.67 -3.05 -16.61
N PRO A 158 -5.45 -4.35 -16.82
CA PRO A 158 -4.14 -4.85 -17.22
C PRO A 158 -3.83 -4.50 -18.68
N ASP A 159 -2.57 -4.20 -18.97
CA ASP A 159 -2.01 -4.21 -20.32
C ASP A 159 -1.39 -5.60 -20.55
N ILE A 160 -2.21 -6.52 -21.07
CA ILE A 160 -1.84 -7.93 -21.24
C ILE A 160 -0.66 -8.06 -22.23
N GLU A 161 -0.63 -7.24 -23.27
CA GLU A 161 0.44 -7.26 -24.27
C GLU A 161 1.78 -6.85 -23.64
N ARG A 162 1.78 -5.75 -22.87
CA ARG A 162 2.99 -5.31 -22.15
C ARG A 162 3.44 -6.32 -21.11
N MET A 163 2.52 -6.88 -20.32
CA MET A 163 2.83 -7.91 -19.32
C MET A 163 3.48 -9.14 -19.98
N GLN A 164 2.93 -9.59 -21.12
CA GLN A 164 3.50 -10.72 -21.85
C GLN A 164 4.88 -10.39 -22.46
N GLU A 165 5.07 -9.17 -22.97
CA GLU A 165 6.38 -8.70 -23.44
C GLU A 165 7.42 -8.74 -22.32
N ASN A 166 7.10 -8.18 -21.15
CA ASN A 166 7.99 -8.15 -19.99
C ASN A 166 8.32 -9.56 -19.49
N LEU A 167 7.32 -10.44 -19.43
CA LEU A 167 7.49 -11.84 -19.03
C LEU A 167 8.43 -12.59 -19.96
N ASN A 168 8.23 -12.48 -21.28
CA ASN A 168 9.05 -13.17 -22.28
C ASN A 168 10.49 -12.63 -22.36
N ARG A 169 10.72 -11.39 -21.92
CA ARG A 169 12.05 -10.78 -21.83
C ARG A 169 12.77 -11.11 -20.51
N SER A 170 12.05 -11.62 -19.51
CA SER A 170 12.62 -11.94 -18.21
C SER A 170 13.54 -13.15 -18.28
N LEU A 171 14.69 -13.05 -17.62
CA LEU A 171 15.60 -14.18 -17.43
C LEU A 171 15.24 -15.03 -16.21
N MET A 172 14.30 -14.57 -15.37
CA MET A 172 13.96 -15.25 -14.11
C MET A 172 13.20 -16.56 -14.31
N LEU A 173 12.61 -16.76 -15.50
CA LEU A 173 11.98 -18.03 -15.88
C LEU A 173 12.99 -19.20 -15.93
N VAL A 174 14.30 -18.93 -15.94
CA VAL A 174 15.35 -19.95 -16.02
C VAL A 174 15.33 -20.97 -14.89
N THR A 175 14.75 -20.64 -13.75
CA THR A 175 14.67 -21.57 -12.60
C THR A 175 13.84 -22.81 -12.92
N CYS A 176 12.78 -22.70 -13.74
CA CYS A 176 11.97 -23.85 -14.14
C CYS A 176 12.69 -24.81 -15.08
N LEU A 177 13.80 -24.38 -15.70
CA LEU A 177 14.60 -25.22 -16.59
C LEU A 177 15.57 -26.12 -15.83
N SER A 178 15.91 -25.80 -14.57
CA SER A 178 16.90 -26.56 -13.80
C SER A 178 16.59 -28.06 -13.65
N PRO A 179 15.32 -28.50 -13.46
CA PRO A 179 14.98 -29.92 -13.44
C PRO A 179 15.16 -30.63 -14.79
N ALA A 180 15.00 -29.93 -15.91
CA ALA A 180 15.06 -30.51 -17.26
C ALA A 180 16.50 -30.58 -17.81
N ILE A 181 17.28 -29.51 -17.62
CA ILE A 181 18.61 -29.36 -18.23
C ILE A 181 19.75 -29.26 -17.22
N GLY A 182 19.47 -29.26 -15.92
CA GLY A 182 20.45 -29.10 -14.85
C GLY A 182 20.83 -27.64 -14.58
N TYR A 183 21.23 -27.35 -13.34
CA TYR A 183 21.52 -25.99 -12.87
C TYR A 183 22.63 -25.29 -13.68
N GLU A 184 23.73 -25.99 -13.98
CA GLU A 184 24.87 -25.40 -14.71
C GLU A 184 24.47 -24.96 -16.14
N ASN A 185 23.67 -25.77 -16.84
CA ASN A 185 23.18 -25.43 -18.17
C ASN A 185 22.15 -24.31 -18.13
N ALA A 186 21.25 -24.30 -17.14
CA ALA A 186 20.29 -23.23 -16.95
C ALA A 186 21.01 -21.90 -16.68
N ALA A 187 22.01 -21.89 -15.79
CA ALA A 187 22.84 -20.71 -15.53
C ALA A 187 23.58 -20.24 -16.79
N LYS A 188 24.17 -21.17 -17.55
CA LYS A 188 24.84 -20.85 -18.84
C LYS A 188 23.89 -20.22 -19.84
N ALA A 189 22.65 -20.70 -19.94
CA ALA A 189 21.62 -20.13 -20.81
C ALA A 189 21.23 -18.71 -20.38
N ALA A 190 21.05 -18.46 -19.08
CA ALA A 190 20.78 -17.11 -18.55
C ALA A 190 21.92 -16.13 -18.85
N HIS A 191 23.18 -16.55 -18.64
CA HIS A 191 24.35 -15.73 -18.93
C HIS A 191 24.44 -15.38 -20.42
N LYS A 192 24.29 -16.37 -21.31
CA LYS A 192 24.27 -16.12 -22.74
C LYS A 192 23.13 -15.19 -23.16
N ALA A 193 21.92 -15.40 -22.64
CA ALA A 193 20.78 -14.53 -22.92
C ALA A 193 21.05 -13.07 -22.54
N TYR A 194 21.66 -12.86 -21.36
CA TYR A 194 22.04 -11.54 -20.89
C TYR A 194 23.14 -10.89 -21.76
N GLU A 195 24.24 -11.60 -22.02
CA GLU A 195 25.41 -11.07 -22.74
C GLU A 195 25.12 -10.79 -24.22
N GLU A 196 24.27 -11.60 -24.84
CA GLU A 196 23.96 -11.50 -26.27
C GLU A 196 22.62 -10.80 -26.53
N HIS A 197 21.96 -10.27 -25.50
CA HIS A 197 20.65 -9.60 -25.59
C HIS A 197 19.57 -10.46 -26.25
N LEU A 198 19.55 -11.76 -25.93
CA LEU A 198 18.59 -12.73 -26.41
C LEU A 198 17.48 -12.97 -25.38
N THR A 199 16.35 -13.47 -25.85
CA THR A 199 15.38 -14.13 -24.95
C THR A 199 15.97 -15.41 -24.39
N LEU A 200 15.47 -15.86 -23.23
CA LEU A 200 15.91 -17.11 -22.64
C LEU A 200 15.66 -18.31 -23.57
N LYS A 201 14.53 -18.33 -24.29
CA LYS A 201 14.21 -19.33 -25.32
C LYS A 201 15.29 -19.39 -26.40
N GLN A 202 15.65 -18.26 -26.99
CA GLN A 202 16.70 -18.18 -28.01
C GLN A 202 18.05 -18.69 -27.49
N ALA A 203 18.42 -18.35 -26.25
CA ALA A 203 19.67 -18.81 -25.66
C ALA A 203 19.68 -20.33 -25.44
N VAL A 204 18.61 -20.91 -24.88
CA VAL A 204 18.48 -22.36 -24.65
C VAL A 204 18.58 -23.14 -25.97
N VAL A 205 17.86 -22.69 -26.99
CA VAL A 205 17.85 -23.33 -28.32
C VAL A 205 19.22 -23.21 -28.99
N SER A 206 19.85 -22.03 -28.95
CA SER A 206 21.17 -21.81 -29.54
C SER A 206 22.29 -22.62 -28.89
N LEU A 207 22.13 -22.99 -27.61
CA LEU A 207 23.05 -23.86 -26.87
C LEU A 207 22.79 -25.35 -27.14
N GLY A 208 21.75 -25.69 -27.90
CA GLY A 208 21.36 -27.08 -28.20
C GLY A 208 20.85 -27.83 -26.97
N LEU A 209 20.35 -27.10 -25.97
CA LEU A 209 19.88 -27.71 -24.71
C LEU A 209 18.46 -28.27 -24.86
N MET A 210 17.60 -27.63 -25.66
CA MET A 210 16.21 -28.02 -25.94
C MET A 210 15.76 -27.46 -27.30
N SER A 211 14.73 -28.05 -27.91
CA SER A 211 14.00 -27.46 -29.04
C SER A 211 13.09 -26.31 -28.59
N GLU A 212 12.58 -25.51 -29.55
CA GLU A 212 11.59 -24.47 -29.23
C GLU A 212 10.30 -25.06 -28.64
N GLU A 213 9.83 -26.19 -29.17
CA GLU A 213 8.62 -26.87 -28.71
C GLU A 213 8.80 -27.56 -27.35
N GLU A 214 10.01 -28.01 -27.04
CA GLU A 214 10.36 -28.50 -25.70
C GLU A 214 10.38 -27.34 -24.70
N TYR A 215 10.97 -26.21 -25.06
CA TYR A 215 10.99 -25.01 -24.21
C TYR A 215 9.56 -24.54 -23.89
N ASP A 216 8.69 -24.42 -24.89
CA ASP A 216 7.31 -23.93 -24.68
C ASP A 216 6.45 -24.89 -23.85
N ARG A 217 6.80 -26.18 -23.82
CA ARG A 217 6.12 -27.17 -22.97
C ARG A 217 6.56 -27.07 -21.51
N GLU A 218 7.85 -26.83 -21.27
CA GLU A 218 8.39 -26.81 -19.91
C GLU A 218 8.33 -25.44 -19.24
N VAL A 219 8.47 -24.36 -20.00
CA VAL A 219 8.37 -23.00 -19.45
C VAL A 219 6.92 -22.53 -19.53
N ASP A 220 6.15 -22.91 -18.51
CA ASP A 220 4.77 -22.47 -18.30
C ASP A 220 4.68 -21.59 -17.04
N PRO A 221 4.67 -20.25 -17.19
CA PRO A 221 4.58 -19.32 -16.07
C PRO A 221 3.37 -19.56 -15.14
N VAL A 222 2.28 -20.13 -15.65
CA VAL A 222 1.08 -20.44 -14.84
C VAL A 222 1.35 -21.55 -13.83
N LYS A 223 2.35 -22.42 -14.08
CA LYS A 223 2.76 -23.48 -13.15
C LYS A 223 3.83 -23.04 -12.16
N MET A 224 4.27 -21.77 -12.18
CA MET A 224 5.36 -21.24 -11.37
C MET A 224 4.89 -20.34 -10.21
N VAL A 225 3.58 -20.28 -9.93
CA VAL A 225 2.95 -19.41 -8.91
C VAL A 225 2.39 -20.18 -7.72
#